data_AF-A0AB38TYU2-F1
#
_entry.id   AF-A0AB38TYU2-F1
#
_cell.length_a   1.000
_cell.length_b   1.000
_cell.length_c   1.000
_cell.angle_alpha   90.00
_cell.angle_beta   90.00
_cell.angle_gamma   90.00
#
_symmetry.space_group_name_H-M   'P 1'
#
loop_
_entity.id
_entity.type
_entity.pdbx_description
1 polymer ?
#
loop_
_entity_poly.entity_id
_entity_poly.type
_entity_poly.pdbx_seq_one_letter_code
_entity_poly.pdbx_strand_id
1 'polypeptide(L)'
;MSNTYTRVQFTVSNAQPSQSIVIDMDTTKKDVSWSLGQDFSSSSGLSIQMTGGAELPLTQLRVTAAEITIGTSDAGSGQIAFTFSLFVASKPDVESIRLKSSSDSGIVLTVSINGGVAQAVNHTFSGFDLN
;
A
#
# COMPACT_ATOMS: atom_id res chain seq x y z
N MET A 1 -17.39 -18.63 -7.67
CA MET A 1 -17.71 -17.33 -7.06
C MET A 1 -16.64 -16.35 -7.51
N SER A 2 -17.00 -15.11 -7.83
CA SER A 2 -16.05 -14.09 -8.27
C SER A 2 -15.30 -13.48 -7.08
N ASN A 3 -14.06 -13.05 -7.29
CA ASN A 3 -13.30 -12.35 -6.26
C ASN A 3 -13.97 -11.00 -5.92
N THR A 4 -13.80 -10.56 -4.67
CA THR A 4 -14.11 -9.21 -4.22
C THR A 4 -12.89 -8.32 -4.39
N TYR A 5 -13.11 -7.05 -4.72
CA TYR A 5 -12.04 -6.05 -4.90
C TYR A 5 -12.28 -4.88 -3.97
N THR A 6 -11.45 -4.76 -2.93
CA THR A 6 -11.56 -3.69 -1.94
C THR A 6 -10.49 -2.65 -2.18
N ARG A 7 -10.89 -1.37 -2.27
CA ARG A 7 -9.94 -0.27 -2.42
C ARG A 7 -9.18 -0.06 -1.11
N VAL A 8 -7.86 0.04 -1.22
CA VAL A 8 -6.95 0.33 -0.12
C VAL A 8 -6.14 1.57 -0.44
N GLN A 9 -6.12 2.53 0.47
CA GLN A 9 -5.29 3.72 0.38
C GLN A 9 -4.23 3.69 1.47
N PHE A 10 -2.98 3.84 1.07
CA PHE A 10 -1.87 4.06 1.97
C PHE A 10 -1.52 5.54 2.03
N THR A 11 -1.16 6.00 3.23
CA THR A 11 -0.52 7.30 3.43
C THR A 11 0.88 7.05 3.94
N VAL A 12 1.86 7.60 3.22
CA VAL A 12 3.28 7.58 3.58
C VAL A 12 3.66 8.98 4.02
N SER A 13 4.30 9.07 5.17
CA SER A 13 4.94 10.30 5.62
C SER A 13 6.30 10.03 6.23
N ASN A 14 7.13 11.07 6.28
CA ASN A 14 8.48 10.99 6.83
C ASN A 14 9.45 10.08 6.06
N ALA A 15 9.16 9.81 4.78
CA ALA A 15 10.13 9.25 3.86
C ALA A 15 11.18 10.31 3.49
N GLN A 16 12.38 9.84 3.16
CA GLN A 16 13.51 10.64 2.67
C GLN A 16 14.01 10.05 1.35
N PRO A 17 14.76 10.82 0.54
CA PRO A 17 15.49 10.27 -0.60
C PRO A 17 16.35 9.06 -0.19
N SER A 18 16.55 8.14 -1.14
CA SER A 18 17.27 6.86 -0.97
C SER A 18 16.62 5.84 -0.04
N GLN A 19 15.39 6.08 0.43
CA GLN A 19 14.67 5.11 1.25
C GLN A 19 13.70 4.24 0.43
N SER A 20 13.40 3.07 0.99
CA SER A 20 12.44 2.11 0.47
C SER A 20 11.20 2.02 1.35
N ILE A 21 10.02 2.14 0.73
CA ILE A 21 8.73 1.84 1.33
C ILE A 21 8.34 0.42 0.91
N VAL A 22 8.17 -0.48 1.86
CA VAL A 22 7.82 -1.89 1.61
C VAL A 22 6.62 -2.29 2.45
N ILE A 23 5.60 -2.82 1.79
CA ILE A 23 4.36 -3.30 2.41
C ILE A 23 4.17 -4.75 2.06
N ASP A 24 4.16 -5.60 3.08
CA ASP A 24 3.94 -7.03 2.94
C ASP A 24 2.50 -7.38 3.33
N MET A 25 1.91 -8.29 2.56
CA MET A 25 0.62 -8.93 2.82
C MET A 25 0.85 -10.41 3.12
N ASP A 26 0.23 -10.90 4.20
CA ASP A 26 0.19 -12.34 4.48
C ASP A 26 -0.70 -13.05 3.46
N THR A 27 -0.07 -13.72 2.49
CA THR A 27 -0.75 -14.47 1.43
C THR A 27 -0.67 -15.98 1.63
N THR A 28 -0.30 -16.44 2.83
CA THR A 28 -0.05 -17.87 3.13
C THR A 28 -1.25 -18.76 2.79
N LYS A 29 -2.47 -18.25 2.98
CA LYS A 29 -3.74 -18.95 2.68
C LYS A 29 -4.15 -18.90 1.20
N LYS A 30 -3.47 -18.12 0.36
CA LYS A 30 -3.77 -17.94 -1.08
C LYS A 30 -5.23 -17.56 -1.34
N ASP A 31 -5.78 -16.71 -0.49
CA ASP A 31 -7.14 -16.19 -0.51
C ASP A 31 -7.18 -14.68 -0.74
N VAL A 32 -6.03 -14.00 -0.69
CA VAL A 32 -5.84 -12.57 -0.93
C VAL A 32 -4.63 -12.31 -1.82
N SER A 33 -4.66 -11.20 -2.55
CA SER A 33 -3.52 -10.66 -3.30
C SER A 33 -3.69 -9.18 -3.59
N TRP A 34 -2.59 -8.46 -3.79
CA TRP A 34 -2.67 -7.11 -4.39
C TRP A 34 -3.15 -7.17 -5.83
N SER A 35 -3.98 -6.21 -6.19
CA SER A 35 -4.43 -5.95 -7.56
C SER A 35 -4.34 -4.46 -7.88
N LEU A 36 -4.06 -4.16 -9.14
CA LEU A 36 -4.13 -2.79 -9.65
C LEU A 36 -5.56 -2.39 -10.02
N GLY A 37 -6.52 -3.32 -10.00
CA GLY A 37 -7.92 -2.99 -10.28
C GLY A 37 -8.86 -4.18 -10.21
N GLN A 38 -10.16 -3.88 -10.30
CA GLN A 38 -11.22 -4.88 -10.41
C GLN A 38 -11.33 -5.42 -11.84
N ASP A 39 -11.85 -6.64 -11.98
CA ASP A 39 -12.13 -7.21 -13.30
C ASP A 39 -13.19 -6.37 -14.06
N PHE A 40 -12.84 -5.91 -15.26
CA PHE A 40 -13.74 -5.30 -16.27
C PHE A 40 -14.59 -4.07 -15.87
N SER A 41 -14.12 -3.17 -15.00
CA SER A 41 -14.76 -1.84 -14.81
C SER A 41 -13.80 -0.75 -14.30
N SER A 42 -14.35 0.46 -14.07
CA SER A 42 -13.80 1.82 -13.80
C SER A 42 -12.71 1.98 -12.72
N SER A 43 -11.78 1.03 -12.62
CA SER A 43 -10.66 1.12 -11.69
C SER A 43 -9.76 2.29 -12.08
N SER A 44 -9.41 3.10 -11.09
CA SER A 44 -8.39 4.14 -11.21
C SER A 44 -6.97 3.58 -11.33
N GLY A 45 -6.79 2.25 -11.34
CA GLY A 45 -5.46 1.66 -11.33
C GLY A 45 -4.76 1.87 -9.99
N LEU A 46 -3.43 2.00 -10.08
CA LEU A 46 -2.62 2.63 -9.05
C LEU A 46 -2.64 4.15 -9.25
N SER A 47 -2.95 4.89 -8.20
CA SER A 47 -2.79 6.35 -8.15
C SER A 47 -1.80 6.71 -7.05
N ILE A 48 -0.83 7.56 -7.36
CA ILE A 48 0.10 8.15 -6.40
C ILE A 48 -0.11 9.66 -6.41
N GLN A 49 -0.30 10.26 -5.24
CA GLN A 49 -0.52 11.69 -5.10
C GLN A 49 0.36 12.25 -3.99
N MET A 50 1.13 13.27 -4.32
CA MET A 50 1.90 14.02 -3.33
C MET A 50 0.95 14.71 -2.34
N THR A 51 1.22 14.55 -1.06
CA THR A 51 0.45 15.21 0.02
C THR A 51 1.27 16.27 0.75
N GLY A 52 2.57 16.30 0.55
CA GLY A 52 3.45 17.35 1.02
C GLY A 52 4.93 17.02 0.81
N GLY A 53 5.78 17.97 1.15
CA GLY A 53 7.23 17.80 1.10
C GLY A 53 7.82 17.95 -0.31
N ALA A 54 8.99 17.34 -0.51
CA ALA A 54 9.70 17.32 -1.79
C ALA A 54 9.01 16.37 -2.79
N GLU A 55 9.25 16.57 -4.08
CA GLU A 55 8.81 15.67 -5.16
C GLU A 55 9.26 14.22 -4.88
N LEU A 56 8.41 13.24 -5.16
CA LEU A 56 8.74 11.81 -5.00
C LEU A 56 9.74 11.39 -6.08
N PRO A 57 11.01 11.12 -5.73
CA PRO A 57 12.03 10.81 -6.72
C PRO A 57 12.02 9.29 -6.95
N LEU A 58 10.97 8.82 -7.65
CA LEU A 58 10.67 7.39 -7.82
C LEU A 58 11.71 6.69 -8.72
N THR A 59 12.38 5.66 -8.19
CA THR A 59 13.27 4.77 -8.98
C THR A 59 12.63 3.42 -9.27
N GLN A 60 11.79 2.96 -8.36
CA GLN A 60 11.16 1.65 -8.46
C GLN A 60 9.74 1.71 -7.93
N LEU A 61 8.84 1.07 -8.68
CA LEU A 61 7.53 0.69 -8.21
C LEU A 61 7.32 -0.77 -8.62
N ARG A 62 7.14 -1.65 -7.64
CA ARG A 62 6.85 -3.07 -7.87
C ARG A 62 5.65 -3.47 -7.04
N VAL A 63 4.70 -4.14 -7.68
CA VAL A 63 3.53 -4.73 -7.03
C VAL A 63 3.47 -6.20 -7.42
N THR A 64 3.46 -7.06 -6.42
CA THR A 64 3.24 -8.50 -6.57
C THR A 64 2.02 -8.92 -5.76
N ALA A 65 1.63 -10.20 -5.82
CA ALA A 65 0.52 -10.69 -5.01
C ALA A 65 0.71 -10.43 -3.50
N ALA A 66 1.95 -10.44 -2.99
CA ALA A 66 2.25 -10.40 -1.57
C ALA A 66 2.96 -9.12 -1.09
N GLU A 67 3.48 -8.29 -2.00
CA GLU A 67 4.37 -7.20 -1.64
C GLU A 67 4.20 -6.01 -2.57
N ILE A 68 4.25 -4.81 -1.98
CA ILE A 68 4.42 -3.53 -2.68
C ILE A 68 5.76 -2.94 -2.28
N THR A 69 6.56 -2.55 -3.27
CA THR A 69 7.86 -1.88 -3.07
C THR A 69 7.87 -0.56 -3.82
N ILE A 70 8.19 0.52 -3.12
CA ILE A 70 8.43 1.84 -3.69
C ILE A 70 9.86 2.25 -3.30
N GLY A 71 10.76 2.32 -4.27
CA GLY A 71 12.12 2.79 -4.11
C GLY A 71 12.24 4.25 -4.51
N THR A 72 13.00 5.02 -3.74
CA THR A 72 13.34 6.42 -4.05
C THR A 72 14.82 6.56 -4.40
N SER A 73 15.17 7.48 -5.31
CA SER A 73 16.58 7.84 -5.55
C SER A 73 17.11 8.77 -4.48
N ASP A 74 18.41 9.02 -4.53
CA ASP A 74 19.10 10.08 -3.79
C ASP A 74 18.81 11.50 -4.31
N ALA A 75 18.11 11.64 -5.44
CA ALA A 75 17.72 12.94 -5.97
C ALA A 75 16.70 13.65 -5.08
N GLY A 76 16.87 14.96 -4.92
CA GLY A 76 16.00 15.82 -4.12
C GLY A 76 16.52 16.02 -2.69
N SER A 77 15.90 16.98 -1.99
CA SER A 77 16.22 17.28 -0.61
C SER A 77 14.94 17.56 0.17
N GLY A 78 14.77 16.88 1.30
CA GLY A 78 13.64 17.10 2.20
C GLY A 78 12.72 15.89 2.33
N GLN A 79 11.82 15.99 3.29
CA GLN A 79 10.85 14.96 3.61
C GLN A 79 9.87 14.75 2.45
N ILE A 80 9.51 13.51 2.18
CA ILE A 80 8.57 13.08 1.15
C ILE A 80 7.31 12.58 1.85
N ALA A 81 6.15 13.07 1.40
CA ALA A 81 4.84 12.59 1.86
C ALA A 81 3.89 12.44 0.67
N PHE A 82 3.27 11.27 0.57
CA PHE A 82 2.34 10.95 -0.50
C PHE A 82 1.29 9.94 -0.04
N THR A 83 0.19 9.89 -0.75
CA THR A 83 -0.77 8.81 -0.67
C THR A 83 -0.71 7.98 -1.92
N PHE A 84 -1.04 6.70 -1.81
CA PHE A 84 -1.30 5.88 -2.97
C PHE A 84 -2.46 4.93 -2.74
N SER A 85 -3.21 4.63 -3.80
CA SER A 85 -4.36 3.74 -3.74
C SER A 85 -4.21 2.60 -4.74
N LEU A 86 -4.60 1.40 -4.31
CA LEU A 86 -4.75 0.21 -5.16
C LEU A 86 -5.90 -0.66 -4.61
N PHE A 87 -5.95 -1.93 -5.02
CA PHE A 87 -6.99 -2.87 -4.61
C PHE A 87 -6.40 -4.12 -3.97
N VAL A 88 -7.17 -4.71 -3.07
CA VAL A 88 -6.99 -6.10 -2.63
C VAL A 88 -8.02 -6.93 -3.38
N ALA A 89 -7.54 -7.95 -4.09
CA ALA A 89 -8.39 -9.02 -4.61
C ALA A 89 -8.47 -10.13 -3.55
N SER A 90 -9.68 -10.47 -3.14
CA SER A 90 -9.93 -11.46 -2.09
C SER A 90 -11.02 -12.45 -2.49
N LYS A 91 -10.98 -13.65 -1.92
CA LYS A 91 -12.13 -14.56 -1.98
C LYS A 91 -13.31 -13.98 -1.18
N PRO A 92 -14.57 -14.31 -1.53
CA PRO A 92 -15.75 -13.73 -0.90
C PRO A 92 -15.88 -13.92 0.62
N ASP A 93 -15.23 -14.93 1.18
CA ASP A 93 -15.25 -15.29 2.60
C ASP A 93 -14.13 -14.64 3.43
N VAL A 94 -13.25 -13.86 2.79
CA VAL A 94 -12.19 -13.15 3.51
C VAL A 94 -12.73 -11.81 4.01
N GLU A 95 -12.75 -11.65 5.33
CA GLU A 95 -13.22 -10.42 5.99
C GLU A 95 -12.09 -9.47 6.38
N SER A 96 -10.84 -9.95 6.44
CA SER A 96 -9.68 -9.14 6.82
C SER A 96 -8.40 -9.57 6.11
N ILE A 97 -7.47 -8.63 5.97
CA ILE A 97 -6.09 -8.86 5.51
C ILE A 97 -5.11 -8.67 6.65
N ARG A 98 -3.91 -9.21 6.51
CA ARG A 98 -2.81 -8.94 7.44
C ARG A 98 -1.67 -8.24 6.72
N LEU A 99 -1.29 -7.07 7.23
CA LEU A 99 -0.23 -6.26 6.65
C LEU A 99 0.89 -6.03 7.66
N LYS A 100 2.11 -5.86 7.15
CA LYS A 100 3.24 -5.27 7.90
C LYS A 100 4.03 -4.33 6.98
N SER A 101 4.77 -3.42 7.60
CA SER A 101 5.74 -2.56 6.93
C SER A 101 7.15 -3.14 7.10
N SER A 102 7.83 -3.39 6.00
CA SER A 102 9.28 -3.68 5.97
C SER A 102 10.07 -2.47 5.45
N SER A 103 9.47 -1.28 5.53
CA SER A 103 10.06 -0.02 5.08
C SER A 103 11.26 0.39 5.93
N ASP A 104 12.12 1.25 5.40
CA ASP A 104 13.23 1.84 6.13
C ASP A 104 12.77 2.62 7.38
N SER A 105 13.69 2.80 8.32
CA SER A 105 13.40 3.42 9.60
C SER A 105 12.95 4.89 9.46
N GLY A 106 12.06 5.30 10.37
CA GLY A 106 11.51 6.66 10.40
C GLY A 106 10.29 6.88 9.51
N ILE A 107 10.03 5.99 8.54
CA ILE A 107 8.86 6.08 7.66
C ILE A 107 7.59 5.73 8.46
N VAL A 108 6.59 6.60 8.38
CA VAL A 108 5.27 6.37 8.96
C VAL A 108 4.32 5.95 7.83
N LEU A 109 3.72 4.77 8.02
CA LEU A 109 2.78 4.19 7.07
C LEU A 109 1.43 3.95 7.75
N THR A 110 0.37 4.50 7.16
CA THR A 110 -1.00 4.20 7.55
C THR A 110 -1.80 3.67 6.38
N VAL A 111 -2.84 2.90 6.67
CA VAL A 111 -3.75 2.32 5.69
C VAL A 111 -5.19 2.71 6.03
N SER A 112 -5.96 3.10 5.02
CA SER A 112 -7.40 3.27 5.07
C SER A 112 -8.01 2.31 4.05
N ILE A 113 -8.91 1.46 4.51
CA ILE A 113 -9.60 0.47 3.68
C ILE A 113 -11.02 0.97 3.45
N ASN A 114 -11.45 1.02 2.18
CA ASN A 114 -12.78 1.48 1.77
C ASN A 114 -13.18 2.88 2.30
N GLY A 115 -12.20 3.76 2.52
CA GLY A 115 -12.42 5.10 3.08
C GLY A 115 -12.64 5.12 4.60
N GLY A 116 -12.42 4.00 5.29
CA GLY A 116 -12.46 3.90 6.75
C GLY A 116 -11.34 4.69 7.44
N VAL A 117 -11.35 4.65 8.78
CA VAL A 117 -10.34 5.34 9.61
C VAL A 117 -8.95 4.80 9.31
N ALA A 118 -7.97 5.71 9.17
CA ALA A 118 -6.59 5.33 8.93
C ALA A 118 -5.98 4.61 10.15
N GLN A 119 -5.36 3.46 9.92
CA GLN A 119 -4.70 2.64 10.93
C GLN A 119 -3.22 2.48 10.60
N ALA A 120 -2.35 2.42 11.61
CA ALA A 120 -0.91 2.28 11.40
C ALA A 120 -0.56 0.87 10.90
N VAL A 121 0.37 0.80 9.94
CA VAL A 121 0.95 -0.46 9.45
C VAL A 121 2.34 -0.63 10.07
N ASN A 122 2.41 -1.46 11.11
CA ASN A 122 3.62 -1.64 11.92
C ASN A 122 4.60 -2.66 11.29
N HIS A 123 5.78 -2.82 11.89
CA HIS A 123 6.79 -3.82 11.47
C HIS A 123 6.43 -5.28 11.80
N THR A 124 5.23 -5.52 12.34
CA THR A 124 4.67 -6.85 12.62
C THR A 124 3.29 -6.98 11.99
N PHE A 125 2.95 -8.20 11.55
CA PHE A 125 1.67 -8.45 10.90
C PHE A 125 0.49 -8.13 11.82
N SER A 126 -0.31 -7.14 11.41
CA SER A 126 -1.54 -6.70 12.07
C SER A 126 -2.74 -6.96 11.14
N GLY A 127 -3.91 -7.25 11.70
CA GLY A 127 -5.14 -7.46 10.93
C GLY A 127 -5.86 -6.15 10.60
N PHE A 128 -6.45 -6.07 9.42
CA PHE A 128 -7.22 -4.93 8.94
C PHE A 128 -8.49 -5.42 8.23
N ASP A 129 -9.64 -4.90 8.64
CA ASP A 129 -10.94 -5.35 8.12
C ASP A 129 -11.18 -4.81 6.70
N LEU A 130 -11.77 -5.65 5.84
CA LEU A 130 -12.08 -5.33 4.44
C LEU A 130 -13.46 -4.69 4.23
N ASN A 131 -14.29 -4.64 5.27
CA ASN A 131 -15.67 -4.13 5.26
C ASN A 131 -15.76 -2.66 5.67
#